data_AF-G8YTI4-F1
#
_entry.id   AF-G8YTI4-F1
#
_cell.length_a   1.000
_cell.length_b   1.000
_cell.length_c   1.000
_cell.angle_alpha   90.00
_cell.angle_beta   90.00
_cell.angle_gamma   90.00
#
_symmetry.space_group_name_H-M   'P 1'
#
loop_
_entity.id
_entity.type
_entity.pdbx_description
1 polymer ?
#
loop_
_entity_poly.entity_id
_entity_poly.type
_entity_poly.pdbx_seq_one_letter_code
_entity_poly.pdbx_strand_id
1 'polypeptide(L)'
;MNRDPAQGNKGARILILTGATVTFKSLIKTVVNAKFIEGLRSCGVSTLCLQYGNEIDNRSQTNISKEWFDKCLVQSGLVDNGGFSKTAETNEIVRLESQTANGFALEAFPITPNISDEITKCDLVISHAGTGSIMDVLRLSKPLIVVHNENLMHNHQLEIATAFDSLGVCKQYSVYDLCQDSFQDYLSGVLHGTIVFKTLDKPKRDLFKNIIFQEVSRV
;
A
#
# COMPACT_ATOMS: atom_id res chain seq x y z
N MET A 1 22.45 -12.01 6.08
CA MET A 1 23.12 -12.73 4.98
C MET A 1 22.91 -11.95 3.69
N ASN A 2 24.02 -11.63 3.02
CA ASN A 2 24.23 -11.02 1.70
C ASN A 2 23.22 -10.01 1.15
N ARG A 3 23.62 -8.73 1.11
CA ARG A 3 23.25 -7.84 0.00
C ARG A 3 24.42 -7.81 -0.98
N ASP A 4 24.20 -8.29 -2.20
CA ASP A 4 25.15 -8.23 -3.31
C ASP A 4 25.49 -6.77 -3.68
N PRO A 5 26.76 -6.44 -3.95
CA PRO A 5 27.22 -5.09 -4.28
C PRO A 5 26.94 -4.65 -5.74
N ALA A 6 26.11 -5.38 -6.49
CA ALA A 6 25.87 -5.16 -7.93
C ALA A 6 24.49 -4.55 -8.28
N GLN A 7 23.77 -3.95 -7.33
CA GLN A 7 22.50 -3.26 -7.60
C GLN A 7 22.64 -1.78 -7.24
N GLY A 8 22.86 -0.94 -8.25
CA GLY A 8 22.94 0.51 -8.11
C GLY A 8 21.74 1.05 -7.34
N ASN A 9 22.01 1.78 -6.27
CA ASN A 9 21.10 2.55 -5.42
C ASN A 9 19.61 2.14 -5.51
N LYS A 10 19.27 0.87 -5.22
CA LYS A 10 17.87 0.43 -5.20
C LYS A 10 17.24 0.92 -3.91
N GLY A 11 16.51 2.04 -4.01
CA GLY A 11 15.61 2.45 -2.94
C GLY A 11 14.51 1.40 -2.73
N ALA A 12 13.85 1.48 -1.58
CA ALA A 12 12.79 0.55 -1.22
C ALA A 12 11.58 0.68 -2.16
N ARG A 13 10.90 -0.45 -2.42
CA ARG A 13 9.63 -0.49 -3.15
C ARG A 13 8.50 -0.77 -2.18
N ILE A 14 7.51 0.12 -2.15
CA ILE A 14 6.32 -0.01 -1.31
C ILE A 14 5.09 -0.22 -2.20
N LEU A 15 4.23 -1.16 -1.81
CA LEU A 15 2.95 -1.41 -2.48
C LEU A 15 1.78 -1.04 -1.55
N ILE A 16 0.85 -0.23 -2.05
CA ILE A 16 -0.35 0.19 -1.36
C ILE A 16 -1.56 -0.49 -2.01
N LEU A 17 -2.34 -1.22 -1.24
CA LEU A 17 -3.54 -1.92 -1.66
C LEU A 17 -4.77 -1.22 -1.07
N THR A 18 -5.56 -0.55 -1.91
CA THR A 18 -6.74 0.22 -1.45
C THR A 18 -8.01 -0.63 -1.28
N GLY A 19 -8.00 -1.89 -1.70
CA GLY A 19 -9.14 -2.81 -1.66
C GLY A 19 -9.67 -3.15 -3.05
N ALA A 20 -10.57 -4.14 -3.13
CA ALA A 20 -11.08 -4.67 -4.39
C ALA A 20 -12.39 -4.02 -4.86
N THR A 21 -13.30 -3.70 -3.93
CA THR A 21 -14.73 -3.43 -4.23
C THR A 21 -15.14 -1.97 -4.12
N VAL A 22 -14.59 -1.21 -3.16
CA VAL A 22 -14.97 0.19 -2.92
C VAL A 22 -13.73 1.07 -3.03
N THR A 23 -13.83 2.14 -3.81
CA THR A 23 -12.76 3.12 -3.99
C THR A 23 -12.43 3.80 -2.67
N PHE A 24 -11.24 3.54 -2.13
CA PHE A 24 -10.78 4.19 -0.91
C PHE A 24 -10.19 5.58 -1.20
N LYS A 25 -11.09 6.53 -1.43
CA LYS A 25 -10.77 7.92 -1.83
C LYS A 25 -9.76 8.62 -0.92
N SER A 26 -9.87 8.44 0.39
CA SER A 26 -8.97 9.09 1.36
C SER A 26 -7.55 8.55 1.25
N LEU A 27 -7.37 7.24 1.12
CA LEU A 27 -6.05 6.63 0.97
C LEU A 27 -5.42 7.03 -0.37
N ILE A 28 -6.19 7.01 -1.46
CA ILE A 28 -5.71 7.47 -2.78
C ILE A 28 -5.23 8.93 -2.71
N LYS A 29 -5.99 9.80 -2.03
CA LYS A 29 -5.61 11.20 -1.82
C LYS A 29 -4.33 11.33 -1.00
N THR A 30 -4.14 10.49 0.02
CA THR A 30 -2.90 10.45 0.81
C THR A 30 -1.71 9.98 -0.01
N VAL A 31 -1.88 9.00 -0.90
CA VAL A 31 -0.81 8.49 -1.77
C VAL A 31 -0.22 9.57 -2.68
N VAL A 32 -1.08 10.47 -3.19
CA VAL A 32 -0.65 11.61 -4.03
C VAL A 32 -0.37 12.88 -3.22
N ASN A 33 -0.26 12.79 -1.89
CA ASN A 33 0.08 13.94 -1.06
C ASN A 33 1.59 14.19 -1.10
N ALA A 34 2.01 15.44 -1.35
CA ALA A 34 3.42 15.81 -1.41
C ALA A 34 4.18 15.50 -0.11
N LYS A 35 3.60 15.82 1.06
CA LYS A 35 4.22 15.53 2.37
C LYS A 35 4.41 14.02 2.58
N PHE A 36 3.44 13.22 2.15
CA PHE A 36 3.54 11.76 2.23
C PHE A 36 4.66 11.23 1.34
N ILE A 37 4.71 11.66 0.06
CA ILE A 37 5.76 11.27 -0.88
C ILE A 37 7.14 11.69 -0.38
N GLU A 38 7.28 12.93 0.11
CA GLU A 38 8.54 13.43 0.68
C GLU A 38 8.98 12.63 1.92
N GLY A 39 8.03 12.23 2.76
CA GLY A 39 8.30 11.34 3.90
C GLY A 39 8.84 9.98 3.45
N LEU A 40 8.21 9.35 2.46
CA LEU A 40 8.68 8.09 1.89
C LEU A 40 10.09 8.23 1.29
N ARG A 41 10.33 9.31 0.52
CA ARG A 41 11.63 9.59 -0.09
C ARG A 41 12.72 9.76 0.95
N SER A 42 12.42 10.46 2.05
CA SER A 42 13.33 10.65 3.17
C SER A 42 13.67 9.34 3.88
N CYS A 43 12.77 8.35 3.84
CA CYS A 43 13.00 6.99 4.34
C CYS A 43 13.75 6.08 3.34
N GLY A 44 14.17 6.59 2.18
CA GLY A 44 14.89 5.81 1.16
C GLY A 44 14.01 5.00 0.21
N VAL A 45 12.72 5.33 0.11
CA VAL A 45 11.80 4.72 -0.86
C VAL A 45 12.02 5.34 -2.24
N SER A 46 12.27 4.52 -3.25
CA SER A 46 12.40 4.97 -4.65
C SER A 46 11.17 4.66 -5.49
N THR A 47 10.32 3.73 -5.06
CA THR A 47 9.16 3.33 -5.86
C THR A 47 7.95 3.08 -4.97
N LEU A 48 6.86 3.75 -5.32
CA LEU A 48 5.55 3.58 -4.72
C LEU A 48 4.59 3.01 -5.75
N CYS A 49 3.99 1.88 -5.43
CA CYS A 49 3.00 1.21 -6.24
C CYS A 49 1.64 1.33 -5.56
N LEU A 50 0.62 1.79 -6.28
CA LEU A 50 -0.75 1.90 -5.83
C LEU A 50 -1.62 0.94 -6.62
N GLN A 51 -2.13 -0.09 -5.97
CA GLN A 51 -3.18 -0.90 -6.53
C GLN A 51 -4.54 -0.38 -6.09
N TYR A 52 -5.41 -0.19 -7.08
CA TYR A 52 -6.79 0.20 -6.84
C TYR A 52 -7.82 -0.80 -7.36
N GLY A 53 -9.01 -0.73 -6.77
CA GLY A 53 -10.12 -1.64 -7.08
C GLY A 53 -10.64 -1.47 -8.50
N ASN A 54 -11.38 -2.46 -8.98
CA ASN A 54 -12.01 -2.39 -10.29
C ASN A 54 -13.45 -1.87 -10.22
N GLU A 55 -13.65 -0.77 -9.49
CA GLU A 55 -14.96 -0.13 -9.41
C GLU A 55 -15.21 0.61 -10.73
N ILE A 56 -16.14 0.11 -11.54
CA ILE A 56 -16.48 0.66 -12.85
C ILE A 56 -17.75 1.49 -12.72
N ASP A 57 -17.72 2.72 -13.24
CA ASP A 57 -18.94 3.51 -13.39
C ASP A 57 -19.74 2.94 -14.57
N ASN A 58 -20.95 2.47 -14.28
CA ASN A 58 -21.85 1.91 -15.28
C ASN A 58 -22.20 2.89 -16.41
N ARG A 59 -22.08 4.21 -16.17
CA ARG A 59 -22.41 5.26 -17.16
C ARG A 59 -21.26 5.57 -18.11
N SER A 60 -20.06 5.75 -17.58
CA SER A 60 -18.88 6.11 -18.39
C SER A 60 -18.06 4.90 -18.83
N GLN A 61 -18.33 3.71 -18.28
CA GLN A 61 -17.54 2.49 -18.50
C GLN A 61 -16.05 2.69 -18.14
N THR A 62 -15.76 3.66 -17.26
CA THR A 62 -14.42 3.99 -16.77
C THR A 62 -14.26 3.53 -15.33
N ASN A 63 -13.02 3.30 -14.92
CA ASN A 63 -12.71 2.94 -13.55
C ASN A 63 -12.78 4.20 -12.65
N ILE A 64 -13.66 4.16 -11.65
CA ILE A 64 -13.91 5.26 -10.69
C ILE A 64 -12.66 5.56 -9.86
N SER A 65 -11.92 4.53 -9.47
CA SER A 65 -10.68 4.68 -8.72
C SER A 65 -9.61 5.39 -9.54
N LYS A 66 -9.49 5.06 -10.84
CA LYS A 66 -8.58 5.77 -11.76
C LYS A 66 -8.97 7.23 -11.90
N GLU A 67 -10.24 7.52 -12.21
CA GLU A 67 -10.68 8.91 -12.35
C GLU A 67 -10.46 9.72 -11.08
N TRP A 68 -10.67 9.10 -9.93
CA TRP A 68 -10.40 9.74 -8.65
C TRP A 68 -8.90 9.99 -8.45
N PHE A 69 -8.04 9.03 -8.79
CA PHE A 69 -6.59 9.18 -8.76
C PHE A 69 -6.13 10.31 -9.68
N ASP A 70 -6.61 10.35 -10.93
CA ASP A 70 -6.28 11.41 -11.90
C ASP A 70 -6.72 12.78 -11.39
N LYS A 71 -7.93 12.88 -10.83
CA LYS A 71 -8.42 14.13 -10.20
C LYS A 71 -7.55 14.55 -9.03
N CYS A 72 -7.21 13.63 -8.12
CA CYS A 72 -6.35 13.93 -6.98
C CYS A 72 -4.94 14.32 -7.43
N LEU A 73 -4.42 13.70 -8.50
CA LEU A 73 -3.12 14.02 -9.06
C LEU A 73 -3.07 15.47 -9.57
N VAL A 74 -4.07 15.90 -10.34
CA VAL A 74 -4.18 17.29 -10.81
C VAL A 74 -4.31 18.25 -9.62
N GLN A 75 -5.15 17.92 -8.63
CA GLN A 75 -5.33 18.75 -7.43
C GLN A 75 -4.08 18.83 -6.55
N SER A 76 -3.27 17.77 -6.50
CA SER A 76 -2.04 17.74 -5.70
C SER A 76 -0.95 18.66 -6.25
N GLY A 77 -1.03 19.05 -7.53
CA GLY A 77 -0.01 19.83 -8.21
C GLY A 77 1.32 19.09 -8.36
N LEU A 78 1.39 17.77 -8.15
CA LEU A 78 2.63 16.99 -8.28
C LEU A 78 3.22 17.04 -9.70
N VAL A 79 2.36 17.07 -10.72
CA VAL A 79 2.77 17.14 -12.13
C VAL A 79 3.18 18.55 -12.52
N ASP A 80 2.43 19.57 -12.08
CA ASP A 80 2.66 20.96 -12.49
C ASP A 80 3.75 21.66 -11.68
N ASN A 81 3.89 21.35 -10.38
CA ASN A 81 4.81 22.01 -9.44
C ASN A 81 5.75 21.03 -8.71
N GLY A 82 5.44 19.73 -8.69
CA GLY A 82 6.18 18.72 -7.92
C GLY A 82 7.34 18.05 -8.66
N GLY A 83 7.60 18.42 -9.92
CA GLY A 83 8.69 17.85 -10.72
C GLY A 83 8.48 16.38 -11.11
N PHE A 84 7.22 15.94 -11.17
CA PHE A 84 6.85 14.60 -11.67
C PHE A 84 6.39 14.68 -13.12
N SER A 85 6.88 13.76 -13.95
CA SER A 85 6.43 13.61 -15.32
C SER A 85 5.68 12.29 -15.49
N LYS A 86 4.55 12.32 -16.21
CA LYS A 86 3.83 11.12 -16.63
C LYS A 86 4.67 10.40 -17.70
N THR A 87 5.20 9.23 -17.38
CA THR A 87 6.02 8.43 -18.30
C THR A 87 5.24 7.33 -19.00
N ALA A 88 4.16 6.85 -18.39
CA ALA A 88 3.21 5.95 -19.02
C ALA A 88 1.78 6.27 -18.57
N GLU A 89 0.86 6.39 -19.52
CA GLU A 89 -0.57 6.49 -19.27
C GLU A 89 -1.27 5.56 -20.27
N THR A 90 -1.76 4.43 -19.76
CA THR A 90 -2.68 3.54 -20.50
C THR A 90 -4.08 3.70 -19.89
N ASN A 91 -5.09 3.07 -20.50
CA ASN A 91 -6.47 3.16 -20.01
C ASN A 91 -6.62 2.80 -18.52
N GLU A 92 -5.70 2.01 -17.95
CA GLU A 92 -5.78 1.53 -16.57
C GLU A 92 -4.48 1.73 -15.76
N ILE A 93 -3.32 1.91 -16.39
CA ILE A 93 -2.05 2.07 -15.66
C ILE A 93 -1.54 3.49 -15.82
N VAL A 94 -1.21 4.15 -14.71
CA VAL A 94 -0.62 5.48 -14.67
C VAL A 94 0.73 5.41 -13.96
N ARG A 95 1.78 5.88 -14.63
CA ARG A 95 3.14 5.93 -14.08
C ARG A 95 3.68 7.33 -14.11
N LEU A 96 4.17 7.79 -12.97
CA LEU A 96 4.82 9.07 -12.76
C LEU A 96 6.25 8.83 -12.31
N GLU A 97 7.18 9.62 -12.83
CA GLU A 97 8.57 9.59 -12.40
C GLU A 97 9.04 11.00 -12.05
N SER A 98 9.73 11.13 -10.91
CA SER A 98 10.33 12.40 -10.48
C SER A 98 11.57 12.69 -11.31
N GLN A 99 11.68 13.92 -11.82
CA GLN A 99 12.85 14.40 -12.55
C GLN A 99 14.00 14.87 -11.61
N THR A 100 13.83 14.70 -10.30
CA THR A 100 14.82 15.14 -9.30
C THR A 100 15.89 14.07 -9.05
N ALA A 101 17.06 14.47 -8.55
CA ALA A 101 18.23 13.59 -8.34
C ALA A 101 17.95 12.35 -7.45
N ASN A 102 16.99 12.45 -6.53
CA ASN A 102 16.56 11.34 -5.65
C ASN A 102 15.38 10.58 -6.28
N GLY A 103 15.52 10.14 -7.53
CA GLY A 103 14.45 9.60 -8.38
C GLY A 103 13.39 8.77 -7.63
N PHE A 104 12.13 9.19 -7.77
CA PHE A 104 10.96 8.54 -7.17
C PHE A 104 9.95 8.21 -8.26
N ALA A 105 9.48 6.97 -8.30
CA ALA A 105 8.45 6.54 -9.23
C ALA A 105 7.15 6.23 -8.48
N LEU A 106 6.03 6.77 -8.96
CA LEU A 106 4.67 6.40 -8.53
C LEU A 106 3.98 5.65 -9.65
N GLU A 107 3.55 4.43 -9.40
CA GLU A 107 2.86 3.58 -10.37
C GLU A 107 1.49 3.19 -9.81
N ALA A 108 0.41 3.55 -10.49
CA ALA A 108 -0.96 3.21 -10.11
C ALA A 108 -1.55 2.26 -11.15
N PHE A 109 -2.11 1.12 -10.72
CA PHE A 109 -2.66 0.09 -11.60
C PHE A 109 -3.89 -0.60 -10.98
N PRO A 110 -4.78 -1.21 -11.78
CA PRO A 110 -5.97 -1.89 -11.28
C PRO A 110 -5.63 -3.24 -10.64
N ILE A 111 -6.59 -3.84 -9.95
CA ILE A 111 -6.46 -5.20 -9.44
C ILE A 111 -6.03 -6.18 -10.53
N THR A 112 -4.94 -6.90 -10.28
CA THR A 112 -4.32 -7.83 -11.22
C THR A 112 -4.25 -9.21 -10.56
N PRO A 113 -4.50 -10.32 -11.29
CA PRO A 113 -4.45 -11.67 -10.73
C PRO A 113 -3.06 -12.08 -10.20
N ASN A 114 -1.99 -11.44 -10.67
CA ASN A 114 -0.61 -11.74 -10.28
C ASN A 114 -0.05 -10.81 -9.17
N ILE A 115 -0.91 -10.36 -8.25
CA ILE A 115 -0.48 -9.46 -7.17
C ILE A 115 0.63 -10.05 -6.29
N SER A 116 0.70 -11.38 -6.17
CA SER A 116 1.76 -12.06 -5.42
C SER A 116 3.16 -11.75 -5.95
N ASP A 117 3.33 -11.59 -7.26
CA ASP A 117 4.62 -11.25 -7.85
C ASP A 117 5.03 -9.82 -7.50
N GLU A 118 4.07 -8.88 -7.52
CA GLU A 118 4.30 -7.50 -7.11
C GLU A 118 4.61 -7.40 -5.62
N ILE A 119 3.86 -8.11 -4.76
CA ILE A 119 4.15 -8.19 -3.32
C ILE A 119 5.57 -8.75 -3.08
N THR A 120 5.98 -9.76 -3.86
CA THR A 120 7.31 -10.37 -3.72
C THR A 120 8.44 -9.39 -4.05
N LYS A 121 8.23 -8.53 -5.06
CA LYS A 121 9.18 -7.47 -5.45
C LYS A 121 9.23 -6.29 -4.47
N CYS A 122 8.23 -6.15 -3.58
CA CYS A 122 8.17 -5.06 -2.62
C CYS A 122 8.85 -5.42 -1.30
N ASP A 123 9.37 -4.39 -0.64
CA ASP A 123 9.98 -4.48 0.69
C ASP A 123 8.92 -4.34 1.80
N LEU A 124 7.85 -3.60 1.52
CA LEU A 124 6.74 -3.35 2.42
C LEU A 124 5.43 -3.28 1.65
N VAL A 125 4.36 -3.82 2.25
CA VAL A 125 3.01 -3.67 1.75
C VAL A 125 2.14 -2.93 2.75
N ILE A 126 1.38 -1.96 2.27
CA ILE A 126 0.36 -1.23 3.01
C ILE A 126 -1.00 -1.67 2.46
N SER A 127 -1.91 -2.14 3.29
CA SER A 127 -3.21 -2.65 2.86
C SER A 127 -4.34 -2.00 3.64
N HIS A 128 -5.42 -1.61 2.96
CA HIS A 128 -6.66 -1.18 3.60
C HIS A 128 -7.43 -2.38 4.15
N ALA A 129 -6.90 -2.98 5.21
CA ALA A 129 -7.51 -4.02 6.04
C ALA A 129 -8.33 -5.13 5.33
N GLY A 130 -8.09 -5.34 4.03
CA GLY A 130 -8.86 -6.25 3.21
C GLY A 130 -8.33 -7.65 3.46
N THR A 131 -9.21 -8.55 3.91
CA THR A 131 -8.83 -9.89 4.36
C THR A 131 -8.06 -10.67 3.30
N GLY A 132 -8.47 -10.60 2.02
CA GLY A 132 -7.73 -11.24 0.92
C GLY A 132 -6.30 -10.70 0.78
N SER A 133 -6.14 -9.38 0.73
CA SER A 133 -4.85 -8.72 0.61
C SER A 133 -3.93 -8.98 1.81
N ILE A 134 -4.47 -8.93 3.03
CA ILE A 134 -3.71 -9.26 4.26
C ILE A 134 -3.16 -10.69 4.15
N MET A 135 -3.99 -11.63 3.70
CA MET A 135 -3.60 -13.04 3.58
C MET A 135 -2.50 -13.25 2.56
N ASP A 136 -2.57 -12.60 1.41
CA ASP A 136 -1.56 -12.74 0.36
C ASP A 136 -0.19 -12.21 0.84
N VAL A 137 -0.17 -11.10 1.57
CA VAL A 137 1.06 -10.52 2.12
C VAL A 137 1.63 -11.40 3.25
N LEU A 138 0.78 -11.84 4.18
CA LEU A 138 1.22 -12.70 5.29
C LEU A 138 1.72 -14.07 4.79
N ARG A 139 1.12 -14.62 3.73
CA ARG A 139 1.57 -15.88 3.09
C ARG A 139 2.96 -15.76 2.49
N LEU A 140 3.30 -14.57 1.99
CA LEU A 140 4.61 -14.24 1.42
C LEU A 140 5.61 -13.75 2.49
N SER A 141 5.22 -13.77 3.77
CA SER A 141 6.06 -13.36 4.90
C SER A 141 6.63 -11.95 4.74
N LYS A 142 5.85 -11.05 4.12
CA LYS A 142 6.26 -9.66 3.87
C LYS A 142 5.80 -8.74 5.00
N PRO A 143 6.58 -7.68 5.31
CA PRO A 143 6.15 -6.59 6.18
C PRO A 143 4.80 -6.02 5.74
N LEU A 144 3.83 -6.01 6.66
CA LEU A 144 2.47 -5.56 6.40
C LEU A 144 2.10 -4.41 7.32
N ILE A 145 1.66 -3.30 6.74
CA ILE A 145 0.99 -2.22 7.44
C ILE A 145 -0.49 -2.22 7.05
N VAL A 146 -1.35 -2.27 8.04
CA VAL A 146 -2.80 -2.22 7.85
C VAL A 146 -3.27 -0.79 8.10
N VAL A 147 -3.91 -0.20 7.11
CA VAL A 147 -4.52 1.13 7.24
C VAL A 147 -6.02 0.96 7.38
N HIS A 148 -6.58 1.36 8.51
CA HIS A 148 -8.03 1.32 8.68
C HIS A 148 -8.66 2.66 8.32
N ASN A 149 -9.87 2.62 7.78
CA ASN A 149 -10.69 3.80 7.59
C ASN A 149 -11.59 4.02 8.81
N GLU A 150 -11.35 5.09 9.56
CA GLU A 150 -12.23 5.43 10.69
C GLU A 150 -13.65 5.82 10.24
N ASN A 151 -13.80 6.30 8.99
CA ASN A 151 -15.10 6.72 8.45
C ASN A 151 -15.94 5.57 7.88
N LEU A 152 -15.33 4.44 7.55
CA LEU A 152 -16.04 3.21 7.16
C LEU A 152 -15.92 2.24 8.33
N MET A 153 -16.84 2.36 9.28
CA MET A 153 -17.01 1.45 10.41
C MET A 153 -17.26 0.02 9.92
N HIS A 154 -16.20 -0.73 9.68
CA HIS A 154 -16.24 -2.19 9.68
C HIS A 154 -15.37 -2.65 10.83
N ASN A 155 -15.96 -2.66 12.04
CA ASN A 155 -15.28 -3.02 13.29
C ASN A 155 -14.51 -4.34 13.20
N HIS A 156 -14.95 -5.26 12.34
CA HIS A 156 -14.33 -6.56 12.14
C HIS A 156 -12.95 -6.50 11.47
N GLN A 157 -12.73 -5.61 10.51
CA GLN A 157 -11.40 -5.46 9.90
C GLN A 157 -10.38 -4.93 10.92
N LEU A 158 -10.82 -4.05 11.81
CA LEU A 158 -10.02 -3.54 12.92
C LEU A 158 -9.72 -4.62 13.96
N GLU A 159 -10.68 -5.50 14.28
CA GLU A 159 -10.47 -6.65 15.16
C GLU A 159 -9.37 -7.58 14.62
N ILE A 160 -9.42 -7.88 13.32
CA ILE A 160 -8.41 -8.70 12.64
C ILE A 160 -7.04 -8.01 12.66
N ALA A 161 -6.99 -6.72 12.32
CA ALA A 161 -5.76 -5.94 12.34
C ALA A 161 -5.15 -5.87 13.75
N THR A 162 -5.98 -5.70 14.77
CA THR A 162 -5.57 -5.65 16.18
C THR A 162 -5.03 -6.99 16.66
N ALA A 163 -5.66 -8.11 16.26
CA ALA A 163 -5.17 -9.44 16.55
C ALA A 163 -3.79 -9.69 15.92
N PHE A 164 -3.58 -9.23 14.69
CA PHE A 164 -2.30 -9.35 13.99
C PHE A 164 -1.22 -8.39 14.53
N ASP A 165 -1.58 -7.17 14.93
CA ASP A 165 -0.66 -6.25 15.63
C ASP A 165 -0.20 -6.84 16.96
N SER A 166 -1.13 -7.45 17.72
CA SER A 166 -0.81 -8.14 18.97
C SER A 166 0.13 -9.35 18.78
N LEU A 167 0.10 -9.98 17.60
CA LEU A 167 1.01 -11.06 17.23
C LEU A 167 2.37 -10.53 16.73
N GLY A 168 2.50 -9.22 16.48
CA GLY A 168 3.70 -8.59 15.93
C GLY A 168 3.92 -8.91 14.45
N VAL A 169 2.87 -9.28 13.73
CA VAL A 169 2.93 -9.71 12.32
C VAL A 169 2.53 -8.60 11.34
N CYS A 170 1.78 -7.61 11.80
CA CYS A 170 1.50 -6.38 11.07
C CYS A 170 1.49 -5.17 12.02
N LYS A 171 1.47 -3.96 11.48
CA LYS A 171 1.20 -2.75 12.26
C LYS A 171 -0.03 -2.02 11.75
N GLN A 172 -0.86 -1.48 12.63
CA GLN A 172 -2.04 -0.72 12.22
C GLN A 172 -1.83 0.79 12.34
N TYR A 173 -2.37 1.54 11.39
CA TYR A 173 -2.38 3.01 11.37
C TYR A 173 -3.71 3.53 10.81
N SER A 174 -4.09 4.75 11.18
CA SER A 174 -5.15 5.47 10.50
C SER A 174 -4.63 6.15 9.22
N VAL A 175 -5.54 6.57 8.34
CA VAL A 175 -5.18 7.36 7.15
C VAL A 175 -4.51 8.68 7.56
N TYR A 176 -4.87 9.25 8.71
CA TYR A 176 -4.30 10.49 9.22
C TYR A 176 -2.88 10.31 9.74
N ASP A 177 -2.58 9.15 10.32
CA ASP A 177 -1.25 8.85 10.86
C ASP A 177 -0.20 8.67 9.77
N LEU A 178 -0.58 8.28 8.54
CA LEU A 178 0.34 8.12 7.42
C LEU A 178 1.13 9.40 7.09
N CYS A 179 0.57 10.57 7.39
CA CYS A 179 1.20 11.87 7.16
C CYS A 179 1.95 12.41 8.40
N GLN A 180 1.97 11.65 9.50
CA GLN A 180 2.65 12.02 10.74
C GLN A 180 4.10 11.53 10.73
N ASP A 181 4.94 12.22 11.51
CA ASP A 181 6.37 11.91 11.60
C ASP A 181 6.58 10.53 12.27
N SER A 182 5.67 10.13 13.16
CA SER A 182 5.68 8.81 13.81
C SER A 182 5.61 7.64 12.81
N PHE A 183 4.87 7.80 11.71
CA PHE A 183 4.82 6.80 10.64
C PHE A 183 6.13 6.76 9.87
N GLN A 184 6.74 7.91 9.59
CA GLN A 184 8.01 8.00 8.88
C GLN A 184 9.14 7.38 9.70
N ASP A 185 9.21 7.66 11.00
CA ASP A 185 10.18 7.05 11.92
C ASP A 185 10.02 5.52 11.95
N TYR A 186 8.78 5.04 12.02
CA TYR A 186 8.48 3.61 11.98
C TYR A 186 8.90 3.00 10.63
N LEU A 187 8.54 3.64 9.52
CA LEU A 187 8.88 3.18 8.18
C LEU A 187 10.40 3.11 7.98
N SER A 188 11.12 4.15 8.39
CA SER A 188 12.57 4.20 8.41
C SER A 188 13.13 3.04 9.23
N GLY A 189 12.61 2.81 10.43
CA GLY A 189 13.00 1.67 11.28
C GLY A 189 12.79 0.31 10.60
N VAL A 190 11.69 0.13 9.85
CA VAL A 190 11.41 -1.09 9.10
C VAL A 190 12.38 -1.26 7.93
N LEU A 191 12.60 -0.21 7.12
CA LEU A 191 13.45 -0.26 5.93
C LEU A 191 14.93 -0.40 6.27
N HIS A 192 15.38 0.21 7.37
CA HIS A 192 16.74 0.05 7.90
C HIS A 192 16.94 -1.26 8.70
N GLY A 193 15.89 -2.04 8.92
CA GLY A 193 15.95 -3.35 9.59
C GLY A 193 16.03 -3.28 11.12
N THR A 194 15.80 -2.12 11.72
CA THR A 194 15.66 -1.94 13.17
C THR A 194 14.37 -2.59 13.68
N ILE A 195 13.31 -2.58 12.86
CA ILE A 195 12.02 -3.17 13.16
C ILE A 195 11.85 -4.41 12.29
N VAL A 196 11.91 -5.58 12.93
CA VAL A 196 11.72 -6.86 12.25
C VAL A 196 10.31 -7.37 12.54
N PHE A 197 9.49 -7.49 11.49
CA PHE A 197 8.19 -8.15 11.60
C PHE A 197 8.39 -9.62 11.95
N LYS A 198 7.60 -10.13 12.89
CA LYS A 198 7.60 -11.56 13.16
C LYS A 198 7.04 -12.27 11.94
N THR A 199 7.91 -13.07 11.30
CA THR A 199 7.45 -13.99 10.27
C THR A 199 6.65 -15.08 10.96
N LEU A 200 5.41 -15.28 10.52
CA LEU A 200 4.64 -16.45 10.91
C LEU A 200 5.24 -17.66 10.23
N ASP A 201 6.04 -18.45 10.96
CA ASP A 201 6.34 -19.81 10.55
C ASP A 201 5.01 -20.58 10.41
N LYS A 202 4.80 -21.19 9.24
CA LYS A 202 3.59 -21.98 8.97
C LYS A 202 3.48 -23.13 10.00
N PRO A 203 2.31 -23.45 10.59
CA PRO A 203 1.06 -22.68 10.61
C PRO A 203 0.31 -22.74 11.97
N LYS A 204 -0.18 -21.61 12.49
CA LYS A 204 -1.46 -21.60 13.23
C LYS A 204 -2.62 -21.59 12.23
N ARG A 205 -2.64 -22.54 11.29
CA ARG A 205 -3.65 -22.64 10.21
C ARG A 205 -5.06 -22.58 10.76
N ASP A 206 -5.26 -23.07 11.99
CA ASP A 206 -6.54 -23.06 12.69
C ASP A 206 -6.93 -21.68 13.22
N LEU A 207 -5.99 -20.85 13.69
CA LEU A 207 -6.30 -19.47 14.08
C LEU A 207 -6.70 -18.64 12.85
N PHE A 208 -5.94 -18.78 11.75
CA PHE A 208 -6.26 -18.14 10.47
C PHE A 208 -7.60 -18.61 9.92
N LYS A 209 -7.84 -19.92 9.90
CA LYS A 209 -9.12 -20.47 9.45
C LYS A 209 -10.27 -20.02 10.33
N ASN A 210 -10.11 -19.96 11.66
CA ASN A 210 -11.18 -19.54 12.55
C ASN A 210 -11.54 -18.06 12.37
N ILE A 211 -10.54 -17.18 12.22
CA ILE A 211 -10.77 -15.76 11.94
C ILE A 211 -11.48 -15.59 10.57
N ILE A 212 -11.00 -16.29 9.53
CA ILE A 212 -11.61 -16.23 8.19
C ILE A 212 -13.01 -16.86 8.17
N PHE A 213 -13.20 -18.00 8.83
CA PHE A 213 -14.49 -18.71 8.82
C PHE A 213 -15.58 -17.91 9.52
N GLN A 214 -15.22 -17.15 10.55
CA GLN A 214 -16.14 -16.17 11.17
C GLN A 214 -16.54 -15.05 10.20
N GLU A 215 -15.68 -14.68 9.25
CA GLU A 215 -15.95 -13.64 8.26
C GLU A 215 -16.81 -14.17 7.09
N VAL A 216 -16.45 -15.31 6.50
CA VAL A 216 -17.21 -15.92 5.39
C VAL A 216 -18.60 -16.40 5.81
N SER A 217 -18.79 -16.76 7.09
CA SER A 217 -20.09 -17.22 7.60
C SER A 217 -21.05 -16.11 8.00
N ARG A 218 -20.66 -14.83 7.88
CA ARG A 218 -21.46 -13.66 8.31
C ARG A 218 -21.81 -12.71 7.15
N VAL A 219 -21.41 -13.02 5.93
CA VAL A 219 -21.83 -12.36 4.68
C VAL A 219 -22.94 -13.19 4.04
#